data_AF-A0A6V7ISZ8-F1
#
_entry.id   AF-A0A6V7ISZ8-F1
#
_cell.length_a   1.000
_cell.length_b   1.000
_cell.length_c   1.000
_cell.angle_alpha   90.00
_cell.angle_beta   90.00
_cell.angle_gamma   90.00
#
_symmetry.space_group_name_H-M   'P 1'
#
loop_
_entity.id
_entity.type
_entity.pdbx_description
1 polymer ?
#
loop_
_entity_poly.entity_id
_entity_poly.type
_entity_poly.pdbx_seq_one_letter_code
_entity_poly.pdbx_strand_id
1 'polypeptide(L)' 'PFTWIVPGYLVGGEKRKAEKARLRRGCTILVATPGRLLDHIKHTEALKLTNVKCFVLDEADRMLDMGYEKDIS' A
#
# COMPACT_ATOMS: atom_id res chain seq x y z
N PRO A 1 17.45 1.39 -21.21
CA PRO A 1 17.18 0.41 -20.12
C PRO A 1 15.68 0.17 -19.99
N PHE A 2 15.23 -1.09 -20.00
CA PHE A 2 13.83 -1.44 -19.79
C PHE A 2 13.50 -1.42 -18.29
N THR A 3 12.38 -0.79 -17.92
CA THR A 3 11.86 -0.82 -16.56
C THR A 3 10.90 -1.99 -16.43
N TRP A 4 11.23 -2.96 -15.57
CA TRP A 4 10.33 -4.07 -15.26
C TRP A 4 9.22 -3.59 -14.33
N ILE A 5 7.96 -3.84 -14.72
CA ILE A 5 6.80 -3.55 -13.89
C ILE A 5 6.50 -4.80 -13.05
N VAL A 6 6.61 -4.66 -11.73
CA VAL A 6 6.25 -5.69 -10.75
C VAL A 6 5.05 -5.19 -9.95
N PRO A 7 3.82 -5.56 -10.35
CA PRO A 7 2.62 -5.13 -9.66
C PRO A 7 2.43 -5.89 -8.35
N GLY A 8 1.84 -5.22 -7.37
CA GLY A 8 1.45 -5.80 -6.09
C GLY A 8 0.14 -5.20 -5.60
N TYR A 9 -0.54 -5.93 -4.73
CA TYR A 9 -1.75 -5.43 -4.07
C TYR A 9 -1.82 -5.79 -2.59
N LEU A 10 -2.48 -4.94 -1.82
CA LEU A 10 -2.79 -5.11 -0.39
C LEU A 10 -4.27 -4.83 -0.15
N VAL A 11 -5.03 -5.86 0.21
CA VAL A 11 -6.48 -5.74 0.40
C VAL A 11 -6.92 -6.54 1.63
N GLY A 12 -8.08 -6.20 2.18
CA GLY A 12 -8.69 -6.98 3.26
C GLY A 12 -9.00 -8.42 2.80
N GLY A 13 -8.96 -9.38 3.74
CA GLY A 13 -9.24 -10.80 3.46
C GLY A 13 -8.01 -11.64 3.07
N GLU A 14 -6.86 -11.01 2.81
CA GLU A 14 -5.63 -11.72 2.46
C GLU A 14 -4.76 -12.12 3.67
N LYS A 15 -3.99 -13.21 3.49
CA LYS A 15 -3.06 -13.69 4.52
C LYS A 15 -1.86 -12.75 4.61
N ARG A 16 -1.71 -12.09 5.75
CA ARG A 16 -0.61 -11.14 6.03
C ARG A 16 0.79 -11.69 5.78
N LYS A 17 1.02 -12.98 6.08
CA LYS A 17 2.31 -13.65 5.81
C LYS A 17 2.64 -13.71 4.31
N ALA A 18 1.63 -13.92 3.47
CA ALA A 18 1.79 -13.96 2.02
C ALA A 18 2.09 -12.56 1.47
N GLU A 19 1.38 -11.53 1.93
CA GLU A 19 1.65 -10.13 1.57
C GLU A 19 3.06 -9.71 1.97
N LYS A 20 3.49 -9.99 3.21
CA LYS A 20 4.87 -9.72 3.66
C LYS A 20 5.91 -10.42 2.79
N ALA A 21 5.63 -11.64 2.33
CA ALA A 21 6.52 -12.35 1.42
C ALA A 21 6.59 -11.69 0.04
N ARG A 22 5.46 -11.20 -0.51
CA ARG A 22 5.45 -10.44 -1.77
C ARG A 22 6.20 -9.12 -1.64
N LEU A 23 5.93 -8.34 -0.59
CA LEU A 23 6.59 -7.05 -0.36
C LEU A 23 8.11 -7.19 -0.25
N ARG A 24 8.61 -8.25 0.38
CA ARG A 24 10.07 -8.54 0.46
C ARG A 24 10.73 -8.79 -0.90
N ARG A 25 9.99 -9.25 -1.91
CA ARG A 25 10.53 -9.43 -3.28
C ARG A 25 10.69 -8.12 -4.02
N GLY A 26 10.09 -7.04 -3.52
CA GLY A 26 10.03 -5.75 -4.20
C GLY A 26 8.80 -5.63 -5.09
N CYS A 27 8.34 -4.40 -5.25
CA CYS A 27 7.16 -4.04 -6.02
C CYS A 27 7.40 -2.64 -6.61
N THR A 28 7.08 -2.45 -7.88
CA THR A 28 7.24 -1.14 -8.56
C THR A 28 5.92 -0.36 -8.60
N ILE A 29 4.78 -1.05 -8.53
CA ILE A 29 3.44 -0.45 -8.49
C ILE A 29 2.61 -1.22 -7.47
N LEU A 30 2.14 -0.52 -6.43
CA LEU A 30 1.35 -1.08 -5.35
C LEU A 30 -0.05 -0.47 -5.34
N VAL A 31 -1.08 -1.30 -5.42
CA VAL A 31 -2.48 -0.88 -5.25
C VAL A 31 -2.98 -1.39 -3.90
N ALA A 32 -3.64 -0.56 -3.11
CA ALA A 32 -4.04 -0.98 -1.77
C ALA A 32 -5.34 -0.33 -1.31
N THR A 33 -6.11 -1.05 -0.49
CA THR A 33 -7.17 -0.42 0.31
C THR A 33 -6.52 0.34 1.48
N PRO A 34 -7.00 1.56 1.81
CA PRO A 34 -6.32 2.46 2.74
C PRO A 34 -6.03 1.81 4.10
N GLY A 35 -7.02 1.15 4.70
CA GLY A 35 -6.82 0.47 5.99
C GLY A 35 -5.76 -0.64 5.96
N ARG A 36 -5.67 -1.41 4.86
CA ARG A 36 -4.66 -2.48 4.74
C ARG A 36 -3.28 -1.91 4.44
N LEU A 37 -3.20 -0.85 3.65
CA LEU A 37 -1.97 -0.10 3.41
C LEU A 37 -1.40 0.44 4.72
N LEU A 38 -2.26 1.06 5.54
CA LEU A 38 -1.88 1.64 6.82
C LEU A 38 -1.35 0.59 7.81
N ASP A 39 -1.99 -0.58 7.92
CA ASP A 39 -1.46 -1.71 8.72
C ASP A 39 -0.04 -2.09 8.28
N HIS A 40 0.20 -2.15 6.97
CA HIS A 40 1.52 -2.50 6.44
C HIS A 40 2.55 -1.39 6.63
N ILE A 41 2.17 -0.12 6.53
CA ILE A 41 3.05 1.01 6.85
C ILE A 41 3.47 0.97 8.32
N LYS A 42 2.53 0.71 9.23
CA LYS A 42 2.79 0.70 10.69
C LYS A 42 3.57 -0.52 11.16
N HIS A 43 3.45 -1.66 10.48
CA HIS A 43 3.88 -2.95 11.05
C HIS A 43 4.62 -3.91 10.09
N THR A 44 4.97 -3.47 8.87
CA THR A 44 5.81 -4.23 7.94
C THR A 44 7.06 -3.44 7.57
N GLU A 45 8.18 -3.76 8.21
CA GLU A 45 9.50 -3.15 7.95
C GLU A 45 9.98 -3.28 6.50
N ALA A 46 9.54 -4.34 5.79
CA ALA A 46 9.88 -4.55 4.39
C ALA A 46 9.21 -3.54 3.44
N LEU A 47 8.13 -2.87 3.86
CA LEU A 47 7.47 -1.85 3.06
C LEU A 47 8.18 -0.51 3.26
N LYS A 48 9.10 -0.17 2.35
CA LYS A 48 9.79 1.11 2.35
C LYS A 48 9.19 2.03 1.30
N LEU A 49 8.63 3.16 1.73
CA LEU A 49 8.03 4.16 0.85
C LEU A 49 8.97 5.34 0.50
N THR A 50 10.22 5.30 0.96
CA THR A 50 11.21 6.38 0.78
C THR A 50 11.50 6.72 -0.69
N ASN A 51 11.26 5.78 -1.60
CA ASN A 51 11.52 5.95 -3.04
C ASN A 51 10.25 6.17 -3.87
N VAL A 52 9.09 6.32 -3.23
CA VAL A 52 7.82 6.57 -3.92
C VAL A 52 7.91 7.91 -4.66
N LYS A 53 7.61 7.89 -5.95
CA LYS A 53 7.62 9.10 -6.81
C LYS A 53 6.24 9.69 -7.03
N CYS A 54 5.21 8.86 -6.92
CA CYS A 54 3.83 9.25 -7.12
C CYS A 54 2.97 8.47 -6.13
N PHE A 55 2.05 9.17 -5.49
CA PHE A 55 1.01 8.58 -4.65
C PHE A 55 -0.33 9.10 -5.15
N VAL A 56 -1.23 8.18 -5.46
CA VAL A 56 -2.57 8.49 -5.97
C VAL A 56 -3.56 7.99 -4.93
N LEU A 57 -4.40 8.91 -4.45
CA LEU A 57 -5.56 8.61 -3.62
C LEU A 57 -6.79 8.66 -4.51
N ASP A 58 -7.40 7.50 -4.72
CA ASP A 58 -8.66 7.40 -5.46
C ASP A 58 -9.84 7.55 -4.48
N GLU A 59 -10.88 8.26 -4.89
CA GLU A 59 -12.09 8.54 -4.07
C GLU A 59 -11.74 9.11 -2.67
N ALA A 60 -10.85 10.12 -2.64
CA ALA A 60 -10.35 10.70 -1.40
C ALA A 60 -11.46 11.33 -0.52
N ASP A 61 -12.49 11.87 -1.14
CA ASP A 61 -13.73 12.34 -0.49
C ASP A 61 -14.44 11.22 0.26
N ARG A 62 -14.60 10.05 -0.36
CA ARG A 62 -15.17 8.86 0.32
C ARG A 62 -14.28 8.35 1.45
N MET A 63 -12.96 8.46 1.31
CA MET A 63 -12.06 8.12 2.42
C MET A 63 -12.28 9.04 3.63
N LEU A 64 -12.50 10.34 3.42
CA LEU A 64 -12.83 11.28 4.48
C LEU A 64 -14.19 10.92 5.11
N ASP A 65 -15.22 10.64 4.31
CA ASP A 65 -16.56 10.25 4.77
C ASP A 65 -16.57 8.92 5.57
N MET A 66 -15.67 7.99 5.23
CA MET A 66 -15.48 6.73 5.96
C MET A 66 -14.74 6.91 7.30
N GLY A 67 -14.36 8.15 7.65
CA GLY A 67 -13.68 8.47 8.90
C GLY A 67 -12.17 8.26 8.88
N TYR A 68 -11.55 8.11 7.69
CA TYR A 68 -10.08 8.01 7.57
C TYR A 68 -9.35 9.35 7.71
N GLU A 69 -10.05 10.44 8.02
CA GLU A 69 -9.46 11.78 8.17
C GLU A 69 -8.25 11.78 9.12
N LYS A 70 -8.34 11.07 10.25
CA LYS A 70 -7.26 10.98 11.26
C LYS A 70 -6.09 10.09 10.86
N ASP A 71 -6.30 9.17 9.91
CA ASP A 71 -5.28 8.23 9.46
C ASP A 71 -4.52 8.76 8.23
N ILE A 72 -5.11 9.73 7.51
CA ILE A 72 -4.54 10.41 6.34
C ILE A 72 -3.81 11.71 6.74
N SER A 73 -4.25 12.38 7.82
CA SER A 73 -3.64 13.62 8.35
C SER A 73 -2.24 13.42 8.91
#